data_AF-A0A3M7JMJ0-F1
#
_entry.id   AF-A0A3M7JMJ0-F1
#
_cell.length_a   1.000
_cell.length_b   1.000
_cell.length_c   1.000
_cell.angle_alpha   90.00
_cell.angle_beta   90.00
_cell.angle_gamma   90.00
#
_symmetry.space_group_name_H-M   'P 1'
#
loop_
_entity.id
_entity.type
_entity.pdbx_description
1 polymer ?
#
loop_
_entity_poly.entity_id
_entity_poly.type
_entity_poly.pdbx_seq_one_letter_code
_entity_poly.pdbx_strand_id
1 'polypeptide(L)'
;MIHVLHLLPENGTIERFNFTTPSSATTFRRGGATEQAREQIGTVTLHVRDSETADSFLDNVETRIRKLRNDSLSSNPAQLQIGSAEVTQLVRDVLQPVALDAIHEREGRDRSMNATQTYPVFVAYIRRSRAGRILTEPTSFPS
;
A
#
# COMPACT_ATOMS: atom_id res chain seq x y z
N MET A 1 6.41 -12.60 -6.49
CA MET A 1 6.80 -11.70 -5.40
C MET A 1 5.64 -10.77 -5.12
N ILE A 2 5.32 -10.53 -3.86
CA ILE A 2 4.24 -9.62 -3.45
C ILE A 2 4.90 -8.39 -2.82
N HIS A 3 4.48 -7.20 -3.24
CA HIS A 3 4.92 -5.92 -2.70
C HIS A 3 3.72 -5.25 -2.03
N VAL A 4 3.93 -4.69 -0.85
CA VAL A 4 2.83 -4.12 -0.06
C VAL A 4 3.25 -2.82 0.59
N LEU A 5 2.32 -1.87 0.55
CA LEU A 5 2.30 -0.63 1.30
C LEU A 5 1.16 -0.72 2.32
N HIS A 6 1.48 -0.57 3.59
CA HIS A 6 0.53 -0.59 4.70
C HIS A 6 0.47 0.80 5.34
N LEU A 7 -0.71 1.44 5.27
CA LEU A 7 -0.97 2.71 5.91
C LEU A 7 -1.62 2.45 7.28
N LEU A 8 -0.93 2.83 8.35
CA LEU A 8 -1.43 2.65 9.72
C LEU A 8 -2.61 3.58 9.95
N PRO A 9 -3.80 3.07 10.32
CA PRO A 9 -4.92 3.94 10.64
C PRO A 9 -4.61 4.84 11.84
N GLU A 10 -3.83 4.39 12.84
CA GLU A 10 -3.67 5.12 14.09
C GLU A 10 -2.95 6.48 13.96
N ASN A 11 -2.04 6.62 13.00
CA ASN A 11 -1.18 7.79 12.91
C ASN A 11 -0.77 8.14 11.46
N GLY A 12 -1.29 7.42 10.48
CA GLY A 12 -0.97 7.60 9.06
C GLY A 12 0.48 7.29 8.71
N THR A 13 1.21 6.54 9.55
CA THR A 13 2.55 6.04 9.21
C THR A 13 2.43 5.02 8.08
N ILE A 14 3.35 5.07 7.13
CA ILE A 14 3.44 4.08 6.05
C ILE A 14 4.52 3.07 6.40
N GLU A 15 4.18 1.79 6.31
CA GLU A 15 5.10 0.66 6.36
C GLU A 15 5.14 -0.04 5.00
N ARG A 16 6.31 -0.57 4.63
CA ARG A 16 6.48 -1.33 3.39
C ARG A 16 7.09 -2.68 3.65
N PHE A 17 6.68 -3.65 2.86
CA PHE A 17 7.24 -4.98 2.93
C PHE A 17 7.06 -5.74 1.62
N ASN A 18 7.95 -6.70 1.40
CA ASN A 18 7.90 -7.60 0.27
C ASN A 18 7.96 -9.06 0.74
N PHE A 19 7.47 -9.96 -0.13
CA PHE A 19 7.45 -11.40 0.11
C PHE A 19 7.80 -12.18 -1.15
N THR A 20 8.67 -13.16 -0.98
CA THR A 20 8.94 -14.22 -1.95
C THR A 20 8.05 -15.45 -1.67
N THR A 21 6.74 -15.26 -1.52
CA THR A 21 5.84 -16.40 -1.35
C THR A 21 5.65 -17.16 -2.67
N PRO A 22 5.72 -18.52 -2.66
CA PRO A 22 5.33 -19.33 -3.80
C PRO A 22 3.83 -19.17 -4.07
N SER A 23 3.45 -19.20 -5.35
CA SER A 23 2.20 -18.65 -5.92
C SER A 23 0.87 -19.16 -5.34
N SER A 24 0.87 -20.16 -4.46
CA SER A 24 -0.31 -20.81 -3.91
C SER A 24 -0.80 -20.23 -2.56
N ALA A 25 0.01 -19.43 -1.86
CA ALA A 25 -0.42 -18.74 -0.64
C ALA A 25 -0.81 -17.29 -0.93
N THR A 26 -2.06 -17.05 -1.31
CA THR A 26 -2.57 -15.72 -1.63
C THR A 26 -2.86 -14.86 -0.40
N THR A 27 -2.98 -15.46 0.78
CA THR A 27 -3.42 -14.80 2.02
C THR A 27 -2.25 -14.14 2.76
N PHE A 28 -2.28 -12.82 2.93
CA PHE A 28 -1.29 -12.07 3.70
C PHE A 28 -1.26 -12.53 5.18
N ARG A 29 -0.06 -12.86 5.68
CA ARG A 29 0.20 -13.19 7.10
C ARG A 29 1.59 -12.71 7.51
N ARG A 30 1.69 -11.73 8.41
CA ARG A 30 2.97 -11.19 8.92
C ARG A 30 2.80 -10.54 10.29
N GLY A 31 3.75 -10.74 11.21
CA GLY A 31 3.76 -10.05 12.51
C GLY A 31 2.51 -10.28 13.36
N GLY A 32 1.87 -11.44 13.23
CA GLY A 32 0.57 -11.73 13.87
C GLY A 32 -0.64 -11.09 13.19
N ALA A 33 -0.44 -10.30 12.13
CA ALA A 33 -1.52 -9.81 11.29
C ALA A 33 -1.94 -10.85 10.25
N THR A 34 -3.25 -10.97 10.03
CA THR A 34 -3.85 -11.90 9.06
C THR A 34 -4.79 -11.18 8.12
N GLU A 35 -4.77 -11.55 6.84
CA GLU A 35 -5.76 -11.07 5.88
C GLU A 35 -7.15 -11.61 6.19
N GLN A 36 -8.14 -10.73 6.13
CA GLN A 36 -9.56 -11.08 6.23
C GLN A 36 -10.24 -11.11 4.87
N ALA A 37 -9.93 -10.12 4.02
CA ALA A 37 -10.47 -9.99 2.69
C ALA A 37 -9.52 -9.18 1.80
N ARG A 38 -9.72 -9.27 0.49
CA ARG A 38 -9.08 -8.40 -0.49
C ARG A 38 -10.01 -8.08 -1.64
N GLU A 39 -9.79 -6.93 -2.24
CA GLU A 39 -10.49 -6.45 -3.43
C GLU A 39 -9.46 -6.05 -4.48
N GLN A 40 -9.63 -6.54 -5.71
CA GLN A 40 -8.80 -6.09 -6.82
C GLN A 40 -9.34 -4.76 -7.32
N ILE A 41 -8.50 -3.74 -7.32
CA ILE A 41 -8.89 -2.39 -7.76
C ILE A 41 -8.42 -2.07 -9.17
N GLY A 42 -7.49 -2.85 -9.72
CA GLY A 42 -7.02 -2.69 -11.09
C GLY A 42 -5.80 -3.54 -11.41
N THR A 43 -5.19 -3.26 -12.54
CA THR A 43 -3.94 -3.88 -12.98
C THR A 43 -2.96 -2.80 -13.40
N VAL A 44 -1.70 -2.93 -13.03
CA VAL A 44 -0.65 -2.04 -13.50
C VAL A 44 0.30 -2.78 -14.42
N THR A 45 0.60 -2.21 -15.57
CA THR A 45 1.66 -2.68 -16.47
C THR A 45 2.92 -1.85 -16.21
N LEU A 46 4.02 -2.54 -15.95
CA LEU A 46 5.33 -1.96 -15.67
C LEU A 46 6.29 -2.24 -16.82
N HIS A 47 7.02 -1.23 -17.27
CA HIS A 47 8.05 -1.34 -18.28
C HIS A 47 9.38 -1.76 -17.64
N VAL A 48 9.58 -3.07 -17.47
CA VAL A 48 10.68 -3.64 -16.64
C VAL A 48 12.07 -3.28 -17.16
N ARG A 49 12.24 -3.14 -18.48
CA ARG A 49 13.51 -2.71 -19.09
C ARG A 49 13.79 -1.21 -18.92
N ASP A 50 12.77 -0.42 -18.59
CA ASP A 50 12.88 1.02 -18.33
C ASP A 50 13.07 1.28 -16.82
N SER A 51 13.54 0.26 -16.09
CA SER A 51 13.75 0.28 -14.63
C SER A 51 12.48 0.42 -13.79
N GLU A 52 11.30 0.23 -14.39
CA GLU A 52 10.06 0.22 -13.62
C GLU A 52 9.94 -1.07 -12.80
N THR A 53 9.69 -0.90 -11.52
CA THR A 53 9.52 -2.00 -10.56
C THR A 53 8.23 -1.82 -9.76
N ALA A 54 7.73 -2.90 -9.16
CA ALA A 54 6.59 -2.83 -8.26
C ALA A 54 6.87 -1.89 -7.06
N ASP A 55 8.13 -1.79 -6.62
CA ASP A 55 8.52 -0.83 -5.58
C ASP A 55 8.42 0.62 -6.09
N SER A 56 8.85 0.91 -7.33
CA SER A 56 8.69 2.25 -7.93
C SER A 56 7.22 2.66 -8.10
N PHE A 57 6.33 1.69 -8.36
CA PHE A 57 4.88 1.94 -8.37
C PHE A 57 4.38 2.33 -6.98
N LEU A 58 4.76 1.56 -5.96
CA LEU A 58 4.38 1.85 -4.58
C LEU A 58 5.01 3.16 -4.06
N ASP A 59 6.19 3.58 -4.55
CA ASP A 59 6.79 4.88 -4.23
C ASP A 59 5.95 6.05 -4.74
N ASN A 60 5.38 5.91 -5.93
CA ASN A 60 4.44 6.89 -6.49
C ASN A 60 3.18 6.98 -5.61
N VAL A 61 2.59 5.83 -5.25
CA VAL A 61 1.43 5.76 -4.34
C VAL A 61 1.75 6.41 -2.99
N GLU A 62 2.87 6.07 -2.37
CA GLU A 62 3.32 6.66 -1.10
C GLU A 62 3.50 8.18 -1.20
N THR A 63 4.12 8.67 -2.27
CA THR A 63 4.34 10.09 -2.51
C THR A 63 3.01 10.84 -2.57
N ARG A 64 2.02 10.29 -3.27
CA ARG A 64 0.68 10.87 -3.38
C ARG A 64 -0.07 10.87 -2.05
N ILE A 65 0.02 9.79 -1.25
CA ILE A 65 -0.56 9.75 0.10
C ILE A 65 0.06 10.84 1.00
N ARG A 66 1.39 10.98 0.97
CA ARG A 66 2.10 12.02 1.75
C ARG A 66 1.70 13.42 1.31
N LYS A 67 1.56 13.66 0.01
CA LYS A 67 1.10 14.94 -0.55
C LYS A 67 -0.32 15.26 -0.07
N LEU A 68 -1.26 14.33 -0.22
CA LEU A 68 -2.65 14.49 0.23
C LEU A 68 -2.72 14.87 1.73
N ARG A 69 -1.89 14.24 2.56
CA ARG A 69 -1.79 14.56 3.98
C ARG A 69 -1.28 15.98 4.23
N ASN A 70 -0.23 16.39 3.53
CA ASN A 70 0.35 17.73 3.68
C ASN A 70 -0.64 18.83 3.22
N ASP A 71 -1.36 18.58 2.13
CA ASP A 71 -2.39 19.49 1.60
C ASP A 71 -3.60 19.58 2.56
N SER A 72 -3.95 18.48 3.23
CA SER A 72 -5.01 18.46 4.23
C SER A 72 -4.60 19.19 5.53
N LEU A 73 -3.36 18.99 5.99
CA LEU A 73 -2.78 19.71 7.14
C LEU A 73 -2.68 21.23 6.92
N SER A 74 -2.35 21.66 5.70
CA SER A 74 -2.32 23.08 5.36
C SER A 74 -3.73 23.70 5.31
N SER A 75 -4.76 22.88 5.08
CA SER A 75 -6.15 23.30 4.96
C SER A 75 -6.92 23.27 6.30
N ASN A 76 -6.63 22.32 7.19
CA ASN A 76 -7.24 22.25 8.53
C ASN A 76 -6.42 21.39 9.52
N PRO A 77 -5.76 21.96 10.55
CA PRO A 77 -4.88 21.21 11.46
C PRO A 77 -5.60 20.29 12.46
N ALA A 78 -6.93 20.32 12.56
CA ALA A 78 -7.69 19.58 13.59
C ALA A 78 -8.09 18.13 13.21
N GLN A 79 -7.81 17.67 11.99
CA GLN A 79 -8.45 16.46 11.42
C GLN A 79 -7.73 15.11 11.58
N LEU A 80 -6.72 15.00 12.45
CA LEU A 80 -5.96 13.74 12.60
C LEU A 80 -6.30 12.99 13.89
N GLN A 81 -7.53 12.53 14.04
CA GLN A 81 -7.83 11.40 14.91
C GLN A 81 -8.63 10.39 14.12
N ILE A 82 -7.87 9.47 13.54
CA ILE A 82 -8.40 8.34 12.83
C ILE A 82 -8.64 7.31 14.01
N GLY A 83 -9.91 6.99 14.40
CA GLY A 83 -10.29 5.70 15.07
C GLY A 83 -11.36 4.78 14.40
N SER A 84 -11.14 3.45 14.29
CA SER A 84 -11.93 2.32 13.68
C SER A 84 -12.95 2.54 12.52
N ALA A 85 -13.90 3.49 12.63
CA ALA A 85 -14.85 3.84 11.57
C ALA A 85 -14.20 4.46 10.32
N GLU A 86 -12.90 4.69 10.40
CA GLU A 86 -12.06 5.32 9.41
C GLU A 86 -11.06 4.39 8.74
N VAL A 87 -11.03 3.07 9.01
CA VAL A 87 -10.35 2.14 8.07
C VAL A 87 -11.08 2.13 6.73
N THR A 88 -12.42 2.07 6.74
CA THR A 88 -13.23 2.17 5.52
C THR A 88 -13.10 3.55 4.88
N GLN A 89 -13.01 4.61 5.69
CA GLN A 89 -12.78 5.97 5.17
C GLN A 89 -11.38 6.12 4.57
N LEU A 90 -10.35 5.57 5.21
CA LEU A 90 -8.97 5.56 4.74
C LEU A 90 -8.86 4.83 3.40
N VAL A 91 -9.58 3.72 3.24
CA VAL A 91 -9.64 3.01 1.95
C VAL A 91 -10.30 3.89 0.89
N ARG A 92 -11.50 4.41 1.17
CA ARG A 92 -12.32 5.14 0.19
C ARG A 92 -11.74 6.50 -0.20
N ASP A 93 -11.16 7.23 0.75
CA ASP A 93 -10.72 8.61 0.53
C ASP A 93 -9.23 8.72 0.21
N VAL A 94 -8.43 7.73 0.59
CA VAL A 94 -6.96 7.79 0.47
C VAL A 94 -6.42 6.65 -0.37
N LEU A 95 -6.50 5.40 0.10
CA LEU A 95 -5.77 4.29 -0.53
C LEU A 95 -6.28 3.99 -1.94
N GLN A 96 -7.59 3.85 -2.11
CA GLN A 96 -8.18 3.47 -3.39
C GLN A 96 -8.04 4.57 -4.44
N PRO A 97 -8.39 5.85 -4.19
CA PRO A 97 -8.20 6.92 -5.17
C PRO A 97 -6.73 7.10 -5.56
N VAL A 98 -5.81 7.11 -4.59
CA VAL A 98 -4.39 7.32 -4.88
C VAL A 98 -3.80 6.16 -5.69
N ALA A 99 -4.17 4.92 -5.36
CA ALA A 99 -3.71 3.76 -6.12
C ALA A 99 -4.31 3.74 -7.54
N LEU A 100 -5.59 4.06 -7.69
CA LEU A 100 -6.25 4.18 -9.00
C LEU A 100 -5.61 5.27 -9.85
N ASP A 101 -5.35 6.45 -9.29
CA ASP A 101 -4.69 7.51 -10.05
C ASP A 101 -3.27 7.13 -10.49
N ALA A 102 -2.54 6.37 -9.65
CA ALA A 102 -1.22 5.85 -10.01
C ALA A 102 -1.30 4.75 -11.10
N ILE A 103 -2.39 3.97 -11.14
CA ILE A 103 -2.67 3.01 -12.21
C ILE A 103 -2.98 3.76 -13.50
N HIS A 104 -3.93 4.70 -13.48
CA HIS A 104 -4.35 5.48 -14.66
C HIS A 104 -3.20 6.30 -15.26
N GLU A 105 -2.31 6.87 -14.43
CA GLU A 105 -1.10 7.58 -14.90
C GLU A 105 -0.19 6.69 -15.75
N ARG A 106 -0.22 5.36 -15.52
CA ARG A 106 0.57 4.38 -16.26
C ARG A 106 -0.19 3.83 -17.47
N GLU A 107 -1.50 3.68 -17.37
CA GLU A 107 -2.35 3.27 -18.51
C GLU A 107 -2.39 4.32 -19.62
N GLY A 108 -2.36 5.61 -19.28
CA GLY A 108 -2.35 6.71 -20.23
C GLY A 108 -1.04 6.90 -21.00
N ARG A 109 -0.05 6.02 -20.81
CA ARG A 109 1.26 6.12 -21.46
C ARG A 109 1.27 5.37 -22.78
N ASP A 110 2.13 5.82 -23.69
CA ASP A 110 2.40 5.10 -24.92
C ASP A 110 2.89 3.68 -24.64
N ARG A 111 2.47 2.74 -25.48
CA ARG A 111 2.93 1.35 -25.38
C ARG A 111 4.46 1.30 -25.48
N SER A 112 5.11 0.73 -24.48
CA SER A 112 6.55 0.46 -24.56
C SER A 112 6.83 -0.59 -25.62
N MET A 113 7.91 -0.39 -26.39
CA MET A 113 8.46 -1.42 -27.28
C MET A 113 9.28 -2.46 -26.50
N ASN A 114 9.48 -2.25 -25.20
CA ASN A 114 10.29 -3.10 -24.34
C ASN A 114 9.46 -4.11 -23.55
N ALA A 115 10.14 -5.03 -22.85
CA ALA A 115 9.50 -6.04 -22.04
C ALA A 115 8.66 -5.41 -20.91
N THR A 116 7.42 -5.85 -20.81
CA THR A 116 6.45 -5.38 -19.82
C THR A 116 6.08 -6.50 -18.86
N GLN A 117 5.69 -6.14 -17.64
CA GLN A 117 5.10 -7.06 -16.69
C GLN A 117 3.84 -6.47 -16.07
N THR A 118 2.76 -7.26 -16.06
CA THR A 118 1.47 -6.84 -15.52
C THR A 118 1.27 -7.42 -14.13
N TYR A 119 0.85 -6.57 -13.19
CA TYR A 119 0.56 -6.92 -11.81
C TYR A 119 -0.88 -6.55 -11.46
N PRO A 120 -1.66 -7.46 -10.87
CA PRO A 120 -2.91 -7.08 -10.23
C PRO A 120 -2.62 -6.27 -8.96
N VAL A 121 -3.38 -5.19 -8.76
CA VAL A 121 -3.29 -4.32 -7.58
C VAL A 121 -4.52 -4.58 -6.71
N PHE A 122 -4.29 -4.84 -5.42
CA PHE A 122 -5.33 -5.15 -4.45
C PHE A 122 -5.31 -4.20 -3.27
N VAL A 123 -6.49 -3.91 -2.72
CA VAL A 123 -6.65 -3.44 -1.34
C VAL A 123 -6.90 -4.66 -0.46
N ALA A 124 -6.07 -4.85 0.58
CA ALA A 124 -6.20 -5.96 1.51
C ALA A 124 -6.64 -5.45 2.89
N TYR A 125 -7.71 -6.02 3.42
CA TYR A 125 -8.17 -5.79 4.78
C TYR A 125 -7.51 -6.81 5.71
N ILE A 126 -6.80 -6.32 6.71
CA ILE A 126 -6.05 -7.16 7.63
C ILE A 126 -6.54 -6.96 9.06
N ARG A 127 -6.57 -8.06 9.81
CA ARG A 127 -6.71 -8.03 11.27
C ARG A 127 -5.33 -8.05 11.89
N ARG A 128 -4.98 -7.00 12.64
CA ARG A 128 -3.73 -6.94 13.42
C ARG A 128 -3.97 -7.47 14.84
N SER A 129 -2.94 -8.06 15.44
CA SER A 129 -2.96 -8.51 16.84
C SER A 129 -2.90 -7.35 17.83
N ARG A 130 -2.30 -6.23 17.44
CA ARG A 130 -2.22 -4.97 18.20
C ARG A 130 -2.22 -3.76 17.26
N ALA A 131 -2.56 -2.60 17.83
CA ALA A 131 -2.41 -1.31 17.14
C ALA A 131 -0.94 -1.01 16.83
N GLY A 132 -0.71 -0.21 15.79
CA GLY A 132 0.63 0.21 15.38
C GLY A 132 1.30 -0.69 14.34
N ARG A 133 2.63 -0.62 14.28
CA ARG A 133 3.46 -1.24 13.24
C ARG A 133 3.37 -2.77 13.27
N ILE A 134 3.25 -3.39 12.09
CA ILE A 134 3.31 -4.85 11.95
C ILE A 134 4.77 -5.31 12.12
N LEU A 135 5.71 -4.51 11.64
CA LEU A 135 7.12 -4.72 11.87
C LEU A 135 7.52 -3.98 13.14
N THR A 136 7.54 -4.70 14.26
CA THR A 136 8.33 -4.26 15.42
C THR A 136 9.77 -4.68 15.24
N GLU A 137 10.70 -3.77 15.49
CA GLU A 137 12.11 -4.12 15.68
C GLU A 137 12.21 -5.28 16.69
N PRO A 138 13.16 -6.22 16.51
CA PRO A 138 13.39 -7.23 17.52
C PRO A 138 13.79 -6.51 18.81
N THR A 139 12.88 -6.44 19.78
CA THR A 139 13.26 -6.16 21.16
C THR A 139 14.19 -7.30 21.56
N SER A 140 15.46 -6.94 21.77
CA SER A 140 16.55 -7.82 22.17
C SER A 140 16.09 -8.85 23.20
N PHE A 141 16.55 -10.09 23.03
CA PHE A 141 16.32 -11.17 23.99
C PHE A 141 16.76 -10.74 25.40
N PRO A 142 16.03 -11.11 26.46
CA PRO A 142 16.52 -10.91 27.82
C PRO A 142 17.77 -11.77 28.02
N SER A 143 18.78 -11.17 28.64
CA SER A 143 20.02 -11.84 29.07
C SER A 143 19.76 -12.83 30.20
#